data_AF-A0AAW2YKA7-F1
#
_entry.id   AF-A0AAW2YKA7-F1
#
_cell.length_a   1.000
_cell.length_b   1.000
_cell.length_c   1.000
_cell.angle_alpha   90.00
_cell.angle_beta   90.00
_cell.angle_gamma   90.00
#
_symmetry.space_group_name_H-M   'P 1'
#
loop_
_entity.id
_entity.type
_entity.pdbx_description
1 polymer ?
#
loop_
_entity_poly.entity_id
_entity_poly.type
_entity_poly.pdbx_seq_one_letter_code
_entity_poly.pdbx_strand_id
1 'polypeptide(L)'
;MLRRCVQFNKGLRTVPVRFHQLDTTEFGQSKQEIAEELARIKNKEVEHKDRSWLKPDSLMNDIDKRYNYAAKILIRPHLSPLSSTRAYPRYARNDHLILKMLPGPLIPLSIDEGFKIQMRVIDNLTKDGVKNSYDGGPFRIKGWKVGATQPHVRKTLKINEPFLGVIFEHQYFSTPKKFTDNKTDWVVYEPQAECEFVFTFKKDLLHKSEPYTKEEILDAISHVNAGIELVANRIESIDRSGGIHAKVADCGSHYSLIVNEKKSITSDYDQLYKKTVKLVLNDDVIKQGRGNNVINGEVNQDDVQGPLDTVVWAVNQLTNKYSINIYAGQVISSGTCTGKSDVLEKDDELIADFGDLGKVELEFE
;
A
#
# COMPACT_ATOMS: atom_id res chain seq x y z
N MET A 1 41.98 -34.77 1.28
CA MET A 1 42.06 -33.49 2.03
C MET A 1 42.83 -32.48 1.20
N LEU A 2 42.15 -31.67 0.39
CA LEU A 2 42.77 -30.78 -0.59
C LEU A 2 42.33 -29.32 -0.35
N ARG A 3 43.34 -28.52 -0.02
CA ARG A 3 43.56 -27.06 -0.17
C ARG A 3 42.43 -26.18 -0.72
N ARG A 4 42.15 -25.08 -0.01
CA ARG A 4 42.48 -23.66 -0.36
C ARG A 4 41.52 -22.73 0.38
N CYS A 5 42.03 -21.92 1.32
CA CYS A 5 41.39 -20.67 1.73
C CYS A 5 42.37 -19.54 1.38
N VAL A 6 42.03 -18.76 0.37
CA VAL A 6 42.74 -17.55 -0.04
C VAL A 6 42.09 -16.39 0.71
N GLN A 7 42.89 -15.67 1.48
CA GLN A 7 42.56 -14.35 2.01
C GLN A 7 42.39 -13.35 0.85
N PHE A 8 41.31 -12.58 0.88
CA PHE A 8 41.31 -11.22 0.38
C PHE A 8 40.73 -10.29 1.44
N ASN A 9 41.63 -9.54 2.08
CA ASN A 9 41.34 -8.35 2.85
C ASN A 9 41.11 -7.20 1.87
N LYS A 10 39.88 -6.66 1.78
CA LYS A 10 39.64 -5.26 1.42
C LYS A 10 38.46 -4.72 2.23
N GLY A 11 38.83 -3.94 3.24
CA GLY A 11 38.07 -2.99 4.06
C GLY A 11 36.55 -2.97 3.97
N LEU A 12 35.90 -3.58 4.98
CA LEU A 12 34.64 -3.03 5.51
C LEU A 12 34.96 -1.64 6.07
N ARG A 13 34.58 -0.58 5.36
CA ARG A 13 34.37 0.72 6.00
C ARG A 13 33.08 0.62 6.78
N THR A 14 33.19 0.39 8.09
CA THR A 14 32.11 0.70 9.01
C THR A 14 31.91 2.22 8.96
N VAL A 15 30.85 2.66 8.29
CA VAL A 15 30.38 4.03 8.44
C VAL A 15 29.72 4.09 9.82
N PRO A 16 30.24 4.88 10.77
CA PRO A 16 29.58 5.04 12.06
C PRO A 16 28.28 5.80 11.82
N VAL A 17 27.15 5.10 11.87
CA VAL A 17 25.83 5.74 11.98
C VAL A 17 25.82 6.46 13.33
N ARG A 18 25.96 7.78 13.31
CA ARG A 18 25.72 8.62 14.48
C ARG A 18 24.21 8.66 14.72
N PHE A 19 23.72 7.74 15.53
CA PHE A 19 22.43 7.88 16.18
C PHE A 19 22.47 9.17 17.00
N HIS A 20 21.75 10.20 16.56
CA HIS A 20 21.33 11.21 17.51
C HIS A 20 20.32 10.52 18.42
N GLN A 21 20.78 10.12 19.61
CA GLN A 21 19.89 9.86 20.73
C GLN A 21 19.13 11.17 20.97
N LEU A 22 17.90 11.24 20.43
CA LEU A 22 16.94 12.21 20.94
C LEU A 22 16.59 11.75 22.35
N ASP A 23 17.06 12.54 23.31
CA ASP A 23 16.69 12.45 24.70
C ASP A 23 15.16 12.46 24.79
N THR A 24 14.57 11.39 25.34
CA THR A 24 13.12 11.18 25.41
C THR A 24 12.43 12.10 26.42
N THR A 25 13.12 13.15 26.87
CA THR A 25 12.60 14.15 27.82
C THR A 25 11.89 15.32 27.15
N GLU A 26 11.96 15.50 25.82
CA GLU A 26 11.31 16.63 25.12
C GLU A 26 9.92 16.36 24.50
N PHE A 27 9.39 15.13 24.53
CA PHE A 27 8.02 14.84 24.11
C PHE A 27 7.09 14.60 25.30
N GLY A 28 7.02 15.59 26.18
CA GLY A 28 5.97 15.69 27.19
C GLY A 28 4.66 16.22 26.60
N GLN A 29 4.00 15.48 25.70
CA GLN A 29 2.58 15.75 25.44
C GLN A 29 1.80 15.30 26.68
N SER A 30 1.41 16.27 27.50
CA SER A 30 0.72 16.00 28.74
C SER A 30 -0.64 15.36 28.44
N LYS A 31 -1.10 14.43 29.29
CA LYS A 31 -2.45 13.84 29.20
C LYS A 31 -3.58 14.88 29.07
N GLN A 32 -3.30 16.12 29.46
CA GLN A 32 -4.20 17.25 29.45
C GLN A 32 -4.44 17.81 28.03
N GLU A 33 -3.42 17.88 27.18
CA GLU A 33 -3.57 18.35 25.78
C GLU A 33 -4.41 17.37 24.94
N ILE A 34 -4.26 16.07 25.20
CA ILE A 34 -5.09 15.02 24.57
C ILE A 34 -6.56 15.17 25.02
N ALA A 35 -6.80 15.48 26.30
CA ALA A 35 -8.14 15.67 26.83
C ALA A 35 -8.81 16.94 26.27
N GLU A 36 -8.07 18.03 26.09
CA GLU A 36 -8.57 19.29 25.55
C GLU A 36 -8.94 19.20 24.06
N GLU A 37 -8.14 18.49 23.26
CA GLU A 37 -8.44 18.28 21.84
C GLU A 37 -9.66 17.35 21.65
N LEU A 38 -9.83 16.35 22.52
CA LEU A 38 -11.04 15.51 22.56
C LEU A 38 -12.31 16.31 22.92
N ALA A 39 -12.18 17.34 23.77
CA ALA A 39 -13.29 18.22 24.15
C ALA A 39 -13.70 19.17 23.00
N ARG A 40 -12.75 19.68 22.21
CA ARG A 40 -13.03 20.53 21.04
C ARG A 40 -13.81 19.82 19.94
N ILE A 41 -13.50 18.54 19.70
CA ILE A 41 -14.12 17.74 18.63
C ILE A 41 -15.60 17.44 18.94
N LYS A 42 -15.95 17.22 20.21
CA LYS A 42 -17.34 16.98 20.65
C LYS A 42 -18.30 18.09 20.27
N ASN A 43 -17.83 19.33 20.11
CA ASN A 43 -18.67 20.51 19.88
C ASN A 43 -18.92 20.85 18.41
N LYS A 44 -18.41 20.06 17.43
CA LYS A 44 -18.46 20.40 15.99
C LYS A 44 -19.24 19.45 15.09
N GLU A 45 -19.92 18.44 15.62
CA GLU A 45 -20.70 17.52 14.77
C GLU A 45 -22.04 18.13 14.38
N VAL A 46 -22.09 18.74 13.18
CA VAL A 46 -23.33 19.00 12.44
C VAL A 46 -23.36 18.12 11.17
N GLU A 47 -24.57 17.64 10.90
CA GLU A 47 -25.08 16.68 9.92
C GLU A 47 -24.39 16.59 8.56
N HIS A 48 -24.15 15.36 8.06
CA HIS A 48 -24.12 15.09 6.62
C HIS A 48 -24.69 13.70 6.28
N LYS A 49 -25.75 13.72 5.47
CA LYS A 49 -26.49 12.60 4.89
C LYS A 49 -25.86 12.20 3.57
N ASP A 50 -25.06 11.13 3.57
CA ASP A 50 -25.03 10.03 2.58
C ASP A 50 -23.83 9.13 2.92
N ARG A 51 -24.02 8.28 3.93
CA ARG A 51 -22.99 7.41 4.49
C ARG A 51 -23.59 6.03 4.71
N SER A 52 -23.94 5.33 3.64
CA SER A 52 -24.67 4.05 3.72
C SER A 52 -23.94 2.95 4.52
N TRP A 53 -22.62 3.06 4.72
CA TRP A 53 -21.84 2.22 5.64
C TRP A 53 -21.76 2.74 7.08
N LEU A 54 -22.11 4.00 7.34
CA LEU A 54 -22.39 4.49 8.69
C LEU A 54 -23.90 4.40 8.94
N LYS A 55 -24.37 3.26 9.46
CA LYS A 55 -25.71 3.24 10.05
C LYS A 55 -25.70 4.15 11.28
N PRO A 56 -26.52 5.22 11.33
CA PRO A 56 -26.63 6.06 12.49
C PRO A 56 -27.70 5.46 13.38
N ASP A 57 -27.32 4.75 14.45
CA ASP A 57 -28.20 4.63 15.61
C ASP A 57 -27.43 4.31 16.91
N SER A 58 -27.77 5.13 17.91
CA SER A 58 -27.47 5.06 19.35
C SER A 58 -26.05 4.62 19.77
N LEU A 59 -25.25 5.59 20.24
CA LEU A 59 -23.84 5.51 20.67
C LEU A 59 -22.85 5.35 19.51
N MET A 60 -22.14 6.44 19.16
CA MET A 60 -20.79 6.33 18.60
C MET A 60 -19.92 5.56 19.60
N ASN A 61 -19.84 4.24 19.42
CA ASN A 61 -19.13 3.32 20.29
C ASN A 61 -17.66 3.73 20.44
N ASP A 62 -17.09 3.47 21.61
CA ASP A 62 -15.68 3.77 21.95
C ASP A 62 -14.69 3.18 20.90
N ILE A 63 -15.08 2.09 20.27
CA ILE A 63 -14.36 1.41 19.18
C ILE A 63 -14.22 2.28 17.91
N ASP A 64 -15.26 2.99 17.49
CA ASP A 64 -15.16 3.86 16.31
C ASP A 64 -14.26 5.07 16.57
N LYS A 65 -14.31 5.60 17.81
CA LYS A 65 -13.42 6.67 18.26
C LYS A 65 -11.97 6.18 18.29
N ARG A 66 -11.75 4.96 18.81
CA ARG A 66 -10.45 4.27 18.81
C ARG A 66 -9.89 4.15 17.39
N TYR A 67 -10.66 3.64 16.43
CA TYR A 67 -10.20 3.51 15.04
C TYR A 67 -9.91 4.86 14.38
N ASN A 68 -10.78 5.85 14.62
CA ASN A 68 -10.55 7.20 14.10
C ASN A 68 -9.29 7.85 14.71
N TYR A 69 -9.00 7.59 15.98
CA TYR A 69 -7.79 8.09 16.64
C TYR A 69 -6.54 7.39 16.11
N ALA A 70 -6.58 6.07 15.90
CA ALA A 70 -5.51 5.32 15.24
C ALA A 70 -5.23 5.89 13.82
N ALA A 71 -6.28 6.11 13.04
CA ALA A 71 -6.16 6.70 11.70
C ALA A 71 -5.55 8.10 11.73
N LYS A 72 -5.96 8.97 12.67
CA LYS A 72 -5.39 10.32 12.85
C LYS A 72 -3.89 10.31 13.17
N ILE A 73 -3.39 9.28 13.86
CA ILE A 73 -1.94 9.11 14.08
C ILE A 73 -1.26 8.77 12.75
N LEU A 74 -1.81 7.82 11.98
CA LEU A 74 -1.23 7.36 10.72
C LEU A 74 -1.19 8.42 9.61
N ILE A 75 -1.95 9.50 9.73
CA ILE A 75 -2.00 10.59 8.73
C ILE A 75 -1.36 11.89 9.22
N ARG A 76 -0.53 11.85 10.28
CA ARG A 76 0.19 13.05 10.68
C ARG A 76 1.23 13.40 9.60
N PRO A 77 1.32 14.66 9.14
CA PRO A 77 2.23 15.06 8.06
C PRO A 77 3.70 14.68 8.30
N HIS A 78 4.15 14.78 9.54
CA HIS A 78 5.51 14.41 9.94
C HIS A 78 5.71 12.90 10.09
N LEU A 79 4.67 12.07 10.10
CA LEU A 79 4.79 10.61 10.21
C LEU A 79 4.64 9.89 8.86
N SER A 80 3.87 10.47 7.95
CA SER A 80 3.30 9.68 6.87
C SER A 80 3.38 10.36 5.51
N PRO A 81 3.96 9.66 4.51
CA PRO A 81 3.95 10.12 3.12
C PRO A 81 2.52 10.23 2.59
N LEU A 82 1.56 9.48 3.18
CA LEU A 82 0.14 9.55 2.84
C LEU A 82 -0.35 10.99 2.86
N SER A 83 -0.04 11.74 3.93
CA SER A 83 -0.56 13.10 4.15
C SER A 83 0.38 14.22 3.68
N SER A 84 1.56 13.88 3.15
CA SER A 84 2.62 14.83 2.81
C SER A 84 2.15 15.94 1.85
N THR A 85 1.17 15.65 0.99
CA THR A 85 0.58 16.62 0.05
C THR A 85 -0.29 17.70 0.72
N ARG A 86 -0.74 17.51 1.98
CA ARG A 86 -1.44 18.56 2.75
C ARG A 86 -0.49 19.62 3.30
N ALA A 87 0.81 19.32 3.40
CA ALA A 87 1.82 20.25 3.88
C ALA A 87 2.19 21.25 2.76
N TYR A 88 1.36 22.27 2.56
CA TYR A 88 1.78 23.52 1.91
C TYR A 88 3.06 24.08 2.58
N PRO A 89 3.89 24.90 1.90
CA PRO A 89 5.31 25.16 2.21
C PRO A 89 5.63 25.80 3.58
N ARG A 90 4.64 26.00 4.46
CA ARG A 90 4.84 26.46 5.84
C ARG A 90 5.39 25.39 6.79
N TYR A 91 5.34 24.10 6.40
CA TYR A 91 5.90 22.99 7.16
C TYR A 91 7.07 22.33 6.44
N ALA A 92 7.97 23.14 5.86
CA ALA A 92 9.21 22.69 5.20
C ALA A 92 10.27 22.09 6.17
N ARG A 93 9.82 21.53 7.30
CA ARG A 93 10.58 20.63 8.16
C ARG A 93 9.73 19.37 8.31
N ASN A 94 9.68 18.57 7.26
CA ASN A 94 9.11 17.24 7.37
C ASN A 94 10.20 16.37 7.98
N ASP A 95 10.22 16.19 9.30
CA ASP A 95 11.21 15.29 9.93
C ASP A 95 10.87 13.79 9.70
N HIS A 96 9.97 13.49 8.75
CA HIS A 96 9.55 12.16 8.27
C HIS A 96 9.80 11.01 9.26
N LEU A 97 9.16 11.09 10.43
CA LEU A 97 9.31 10.17 11.54
C LEU A 97 8.60 8.83 11.26
N ILE A 98 9.27 7.71 11.47
CA ILE A 98 8.60 6.40 11.54
C ILE A 98 7.94 6.28 12.91
N LEU A 99 6.67 5.86 12.96
CA LEU A 99 6.02 5.56 14.23
C LEU A 99 6.65 4.29 14.82
N LYS A 100 7.31 4.40 15.97
CA LYS A 100 7.93 3.23 16.62
C LYS A 100 6.95 2.07 16.81
N MET A 101 5.74 2.36 17.29
CA MET A 101 4.67 1.39 17.54
C MET A 101 3.32 2.11 17.65
N LEU A 102 2.22 1.47 17.24
CA LEU A 102 0.88 1.96 17.59
C LEU A 102 0.69 1.89 19.12
N PRO A 103 0.14 2.93 19.78
CA PRO A 103 -0.23 2.85 21.18
C PRO A 103 -1.09 1.61 21.45
N GLY A 104 -0.82 0.90 22.55
CA GLY A 104 -1.44 -0.41 22.84
C GLY A 104 -2.96 -0.46 22.63
N PRO A 105 -3.74 0.49 23.19
CA PRO A 105 -5.19 0.55 22.98
C PRO A 105 -5.61 0.81 21.53
N LEU A 106 -4.72 1.06 20.59
CA LEU A 106 -5.01 1.34 19.17
C LEU A 106 -4.52 0.23 18.24
N ILE A 107 -3.84 -0.79 18.77
CA ILE A 107 -3.37 -1.93 17.99
C ILE A 107 -4.56 -2.75 17.47
N PRO A 108 -4.75 -2.89 16.14
CA PRO A 108 -5.83 -3.70 15.60
C PRO A 108 -5.61 -5.19 15.88
N LEU A 109 -6.71 -5.88 16.17
CA LEU A 109 -6.70 -7.29 16.60
C LEU A 109 -7.11 -8.27 15.50
N SER A 110 -7.58 -7.76 14.35
CA SER A 110 -7.92 -8.58 13.18
C SER A 110 -7.71 -7.81 11.87
N ILE A 111 -7.75 -8.52 10.74
CA ILE A 111 -7.75 -7.90 9.40
C ILE A 111 -8.91 -6.93 9.24
N ASP A 112 -10.10 -7.28 9.72
CA ASP A 112 -11.27 -6.39 9.64
C ASP A 112 -11.12 -5.14 10.51
N GLU A 113 -10.49 -5.24 11.69
CA GLU A 113 -10.17 -4.03 12.48
C GLU A 113 -9.14 -3.15 11.75
N GLY A 114 -8.09 -3.76 11.20
CA GLY A 114 -7.10 -3.04 10.40
C GLY A 114 -7.75 -2.34 9.20
N PHE A 115 -8.63 -3.04 8.48
CA PHE A 115 -9.35 -2.48 7.33
C PHE A 115 -10.28 -1.33 7.76
N LYS A 116 -10.99 -1.45 8.89
CA LYS A 116 -11.78 -0.34 9.44
C LYS A 116 -10.93 0.89 9.78
N ILE A 117 -9.74 0.71 10.32
CA ILE A 117 -8.79 1.82 10.54
C ILE A 117 -8.35 2.44 9.20
N GLN A 118 -8.03 1.63 8.20
CA GLN A 118 -7.73 2.12 6.84
C GLN A 118 -8.91 2.93 6.26
N MET A 119 -10.16 2.50 6.44
CA MET A 119 -11.31 3.29 6.01
C MET A 119 -11.40 4.62 6.74
N ARG A 120 -11.03 4.68 8.03
CA ARG A 120 -10.90 5.96 8.76
C ARG A 120 -9.74 6.80 8.26
N VAL A 121 -8.64 6.21 7.77
CA VAL A 121 -7.55 6.94 7.11
C VAL A 121 -8.09 7.61 5.84
N ILE A 122 -8.79 6.86 4.98
CA ILE A 122 -9.45 7.38 3.77
C ILE A 122 -10.40 8.52 4.13
N ASP A 123 -11.31 8.31 5.10
CA ASP A 123 -12.25 9.33 5.56
C ASP A 123 -11.51 10.61 5.97
N ASN A 124 -10.47 10.51 6.81
CA ASN A 124 -9.77 11.68 7.32
C ASN A 124 -8.97 12.41 6.23
N LEU A 125 -8.39 11.69 5.27
CA LEU A 125 -7.65 12.27 4.15
C LEU A 125 -8.57 12.90 3.09
N THR A 126 -9.85 12.51 3.05
CA THR A 126 -10.83 13.04 2.10
C THR A 126 -11.80 14.08 2.72
N LYS A 127 -11.75 14.30 4.05
CA LYS A 127 -12.70 15.10 4.85
C LYS A 127 -12.80 16.61 4.55
N ASP A 128 -11.88 17.23 3.80
CA ASP A 128 -11.82 18.70 3.64
C ASP A 128 -12.48 19.24 2.36
N GLY A 129 -13.67 18.74 2.00
CA GLY A 129 -14.57 19.48 1.11
C GLY A 129 -14.26 19.43 -0.40
N VAL A 130 -13.64 18.36 -0.86
CA VAL A 130 -13.76 17.95 -2.27
C VAL A 130 -14.85 16.87 -2.29
N LYS A 131 -15.95 17.17 -2.97
CA LYS A 131 -17.19 16.41 -3.05
C LYS A 131 -16.90 15.02 -3.62
N ASN A 132 -17.01 14.01 -2.76
CA ASN A 132 -16.83 12.60 -3.05
C ASN A 132 -15.39 12.24 -3.43
N SER A 133 -15.02 10.99 -3.20
CA SER A 133 -13.79 10.35 -3.65
C SER A 133 -13.58 10.30 -5.18
N TYR A 134 -14.18 11.23 -5.95
CA TYR A 134 -14.20 11.27 -7.41
C TYR A 134 -13.71 12.60 -8.02
N ASP A 135 -13.58 13.70 -7.26
CA ASP A 135 -13.35 15.04 -7.81
C ASP A 135 -11.91 15.57 -7.74
N GLY A 136 -10.96 14.74 -8.19
CA GLY A 136 -9.65 15.21 -8.68
C GLY A 136 -8.66 15.75 -7.65
N GLY A 137 -8.98 15.73 -6.36
CA GLY A 137 -8.02 16.06 -5.28
C GLY A 137 -6.94 14.98 -5.10
N PRO A 138 -5.78 15.31 -4.47
CA PRO A 138 -4.65 14.38 -4.33
C PRO A 138 -4.99 13.12 -3.51
N PHE A 139 -6.01 13.17 -2.66
CA PHE A 139 -6.49 12.06 -1.83
C PHE A 139 -7.65 11.28 -2.46
N ARG A 140 -7.90 11.48 -3.75
CA ARG A 140 -8.83 10.63 -4.49
C ARG A 140 -8.33 9.19 -4.47
N ILE A 141 -9.23 8.24 -4.28
CA ILE A 141 -8.90 6.82 -4.37
C ILE A 141 -8.64 6.50 -5.84
N LYS A 142 -7.40 6.13 -6.16
CA LYS A 142 -7.02 5.65 -7.49
C LYS A 142 -7.27 4.15 -7.64
N GLY A 143 -7.27 3.41 -6.54
CA GLY A 143 -7.47 1.97 -6.61
C GLY A 143 -7.15 1.24 -5.32
N TRP A 144 -6.89 -0.05 -5.48
CA TRP A 144 -6.56 -0.96 -4.39
C TRP A 144 -5.42 -1.89 -4.78
N LYS A 145 -4.59 -2.28 -3.81
CA LYS A 145 -3.60 -3.35 -3.97
C LYS A 145 -4.01 -4.57 -3.17
N VAL A 146 -3.58 -5.75 -3.60
CA VAL A 146 -3.79 -7.01 -2.88
C VAL A 146 -2.48 -7.53 -2.32
N GLY A 147 -2.42 -7.74 -1.01
CA GLY A 147 -1.24 -8.27 -0.32
C GLY A 147 -1.47 -9.64 0.30
N ALA A 148 -0.37 -10.36 0.57
CA ALA A 148 -0.39 -11.72 1.13
C ALA A 148 -1.23 -12.72 0.30
N THR A 149 -1.09 -12.63 -1.02
CA THR A 149 -1.76 -13.48 -2.01
C THR A 149 -1.22 -14.92 -2.05
N GLN A 150 -0.02 -15.15 -1.49
CA GLN A 150 0.66 -16.45 -1.47
C GLN A 150 0.36 -17.25 -0.17
N PRO A 151 -0.03 -18.54 -0.24
CA PRO A 151 -0.34 -19.38 0.92
C PRO A 151 0.77 -19.45 1.98
N HIS A 152 2.03 -19.54 1.55
CA HIS A 152 3.15 -19.60 2.50
C HIS A 152 3.32 -18.28 3.27
N VAL A 153 3.13 -17.13 2.61
CA VAL A 153 3.11 -15.81 3.26
C VAL A 153 1.95 -15.74 4.25
N ARG A 154 0.75 -16.19 3.86
CA ARG A 154 -0.42 -16.25 4.75
C ARG A 154 -0.19 -17.12 5.98
N LYS A 155 0.45 -18.28 5.81
CA LYS A 155 0.83 -19.18 6.91
C LYS A 155 1.79 -18.50 7.89
N THR A 156 2.82 -17.82 7.39
CA THR A 156 3.78 -17.06 8.21
C THR A 156 3.09 -15.93 8.98
N LEU A 157 2.17 -15.22 8.31
CA LEU A 157 1.40 -14.12 8.90
C LEU A 157 0.20 -14.58 9.75
N LYS A 158 -0.09 -15.89 9.79
CA LYS A 158 -1.22 -16.50 10.50
C LYS A 158 -2.58 -15.92 10.09
N ILE A 159 -2.78 -15.70 8.79
CA ILE A 159 -4.05 -15.26 8.20
C ILE A 159 -4.55 -16.29 7.19
N ASN A 160 -5.86 -16.28 6.91
CA ASN A 160 -6.48 -17.26 6.02
C ASN A 160 -6.78 -16.70 4.63
N GLU A 161 -6.86 -15.37 4.49
CA GLU A 161 -7.15 -14.67 3.25
C GLU A 161 -6.13 -13.56 2.97
N PRO A 162 -5.99 -13.11 1.71
CA PRO A 162 -5.24 -11.90 1.37
C PRO A 162 -5.82 -10.65 2.05
N PHE A 163 -5.13 -9.52 1.94
CA PHE A 163 -5.63 -8.23 2.44
C PHE A 163 -5.62 -7.15 1.36
N LEU A 164 -6.41 -6.09 1.58
CA LEU A 164 -6.54 -4.95 0.67
C LEU A 164 -5.86 -3.70 1.24
N GLY A 165 -5.08 -3.02 0.41
CA GLY A 165 -4.50 -1.69 0.68
C GLY A 165 -5.09 -0.65 -0.26
N VAL A 166 -5.41 0.55 0.22
CA VAL A 166 -5.87 1.66 -0.65
C VAL A 166 -4.70 2.32 -1.37
N ILE A 167 -4.92 2.72 -2.63
CA ILE A 167 -3.99 3.52 -3.44
C ILE A 167 -4.63 4.89 -3.69
N PHE A 168 -3.92 5.96 -3.33
CA PHE A 168 -4.35 7.33 -3.60
C PHE A 168 -3.75 7.87 -4.91
N GLU A 169 -4.41 8.83 -5.55
CA GLU A 169 -3.98 9.41 -6.84
C GLU A 169 -2.55 9.99 -6.77
N HIS A 170 -2.20 10.68 -5.68
CA HIS A 170 -0.85 11.25 -5.52
C HIS A 170 0.26 10.20 -5.30
N GLN A 171 -0.09 8.93 -5.11
CA GLN A 171 0.84 7.80 -4.98
C GLN A 171 0.92 6.98 -6.27
N TYR A 172 0.13 7.33 -7.29
CA TYR A 172 0.08 6.64 -8.57
C TYR A 172 0.87 7.45 -9.60
N PHE A 173 1.89 6.83 -10.19
CA PHE A 173 2.79 7.49 -11.14
C PHE A 173 2.92 6.70 -12.43
N SER A 174 3.28 7.41 -13.48
CA SER A 174 3.62 6.83 -14.78
C SER A 174 5.13 6.65 -14.90
N THR A 175 5.57 5.59 -15.58
CA THR A 175 6.97 5.36 -15.92
C THR A 175 7.46 6.32 -17.02
N PRO A 176 8.75 6.74 -17.05
CA PRO A 176 9.75 6.56 -15.99
C PRO A 176 9.50 7.50 -14.80
N LYS A 177 9.85 7.06 -13.59
CA LYS A 177 9.70 7.87 -12.37
C LYS A 177 11.03 8.08 -11.65
N LYS A 178 11.48 9.34 -11.61
CA LYS A 178 12.60 9.80 -10.77
C LYS A 178 12.11 10.28 -9.40
N PHE A 179 12.67 9.75 -8.32
CA PHE A 179 12.43 10.19 -6.94
C PHE A 179 13.60 11.07 -6.49
N THR A 180 13.44 12.40 -6.53
CA THR A 180 14.51 13.36 -6.22
C THR A 180 14.54 13.73 -4.73
N ASP A 181 15.73 13.77 -4.13
CA ASP A 181 16.03 14.13 -2.73
C ASP A 181 15.38 15.44 -2.20
N ASN A 182 15.01 16.39 -3.06
CA ASN A 182 14.65 17.73 -2.59
C ASN A 182 13.18 17.91 -2.14
N LYS A 183 12.33 16.88 -2.24
CA LYS A 183 10.90 16.99 -1.85
C LYS A 183 10.29 15.77 -1.15
N THR A 184 11.00 14.65 -1.07
CA THR A 184 10.46 13.41 -0.50
C THR A 184 11.59 12.60 0.14
N ASP A 185 11.62 12.53 1.47
CA ASP A 185 12.53 11.69 2.26
C ASP A 185 12.15 10.21 2.14
N TRP A 186 12.20 9.66 0.92
CA TRP A 186 11.80 8.28 0.65
C TRP A 186 12.75 7.27 1.32
N VAL A 187 14.04 7.61 1.49
CA VAL A 187 15.06 6.78 2.16
C VAL A 187 14.66 6.41 3.59
N VAL A 188 14.01 7.32 4.31
CA VAL A 188 13.64 7.09 5.72
C VAL A 188 12.64 5.94 5.87
N TYR A 189 11.86 5.62 4.84
CA TYR A 189 10.83 4.59 4.91
C TYR A 189 11.32 3.20 4.46
N GLU A 190 12.60 3.07 4.08
CA GLU A 190 13.22 1.82 3.63
C GLU A 190 12.37 1.11 2.55
N PRO A 191 12.09 1.76 1.40
CA PRO A 191 11.16 1.23 0.42
C PRO A 191 11.71 -0.04 -0.21
N GLN A 192 10.81 -1.00 -0.44
CA GLN A 192 11.09 -2.22 -1.17
C GLN A 192 10.16 -2.29 -2.38
N ALA A 193 10.63 -2.85 -3.49
CA ALA A 193 9.87 -3.00 -4.72
C ALA A 193 9.25 -4.39 -4.87
N GLU A 194 8.05 -4.42 -5.42
CA GLU A 194 7.31 -5.61 -5.83
C GLU A 194 6.79 -5.43 -7.26
N CYS A 195 7.01 -6.42 -8.14
CA CYS A 195 6.45 -6.37 -9.50
C CYS A 195 5.03 -6.93 -9.53
N GLU A 196 4.08 -6.17 -10.06
CA GLU A 196 2.65 -6.53 -10.08
C GLU A 196 1.99 -6.27 -11.44
N PHE A 197 0.86 -6.94 -11.70
CA PHE A 197 -0.03 -6.62 -12.82
C PHE A 197 -1.11 -5.65 -12.35
N VAL A 198 -1.30 -4.56 -13.08
CA VAL A 198 -2.24 -3.49 -12.70
C VAL A 198 -3.42 -3.49 -13.65
N PHE A 199 -4.62 -3.78 -13.12
CA PHE A 199 -5.86 -3.90 -13.88
C PHE A 199 -6.64 -2.58 -13.80
N THR A 200 -6.82 -1.91 -14.92
CA THR A 200 -7.59 -0.66 -15.00
C THR A 200 -9.03 -0.97 -15.41
N PHE A 201 -10.01 -0.40 -14.71
CA PHE A 201 -11.43 -0.63 -15.00
C PHE A 201 -12.00 0.42 -15.98
N LYS A 202 -12.88 0.02 -16.89
CA LYS A 202 -13.63 0.88 -17.82
C LYS A 202 -15.11 1.03 -17.47
N LYS A 203 -15.63 0.19 -16.57
CA LYS A 203 -17.02 0.23 -16.10
C LYS A 203 -17.03 0.26 -14.58
N ASP A 204 -18.05 0.89 -14.03
CA ASP A 204 -18.29 0.88 -12.60
C ASP A 204 -18.77 -0.52 -12.17
N LEU A 205 -18.24 -1.00 -11.04
CA LEU A 205 -18.73 -2.19 -10.33
C LEU A 205 -19.28 -1.72 -8.99
N LEU A 206 -20.60 -1.57 -8.91
CA LEU A 206 -21.30 -1.11 -7.72
C LEU A 206 -21.44 -2.25 -6.71
N HIS A 207 -21.43 -1.92 -5.42
CA HIS A 207 -21.68 -2.89 -4.36
C HIS A 207 -23.05 -3.54 -4.55
N LYS A 208 -23.08 -4.87 -4.43
CA LYS A 208 -24.29 -5.71 -4.48
C LYS A 208 -24.14 -6.86 -3.49
N SER A 209 -25.24 -7.51 -3.11
CA SER A 209 -25.20 -8.65 -2.19
C SER A 209 -24.50 -9.86 -2.81
N GLU A 210 -24.79 -10.14 -4.08
CA GLU A 210 -24.24 -11.29 -4.80
C GLU A 210 -22.86 -10.99 -5.40
N PRO A 211 -21.90 -11.94 -5.34
CA PRO A 211 -20.61 -11.78 -6.00
C PRO A 211 -20.72 -11.49 -7.49
N TYR A 212 -19.82 -10.67 -8.00
CA TYR A 212 -19.57 -10.59 -9.43
C TYR A 212 -18.91 -11.88 -9.92
N THR A 213 -19.39 -12.35 -11.07
CA THR A 213 -18.77 -13.43 -11.84
C THR A 213 -17.46 -12.96 -12.48
N LYS A 214 -16.60 -13.91 -12.85
CA LYS A 214 -15.33 -13.60 -13.54
C LYS A 214 -15.58 -12.88 -14.86
N GLU A 215 -16.62 -13.29 -15.58
CA GLU A 215 -17.04 -12.73 -16.85
C GLU A 215 -17.48 -11.27 -16.72
N GLU A 216 -18.32 -10.95 -15.71
CA GLU A 216 -18.71 -9.56 -15.42
C GLU A 216 -17.49 -8.66 -15.12
N ILE A 217 -16.51 -9.19 -14.39
CA ILE A 217 -15.29 -8.46 -14.03
C ILE A 217 -14.39 -8.24 -15.25
N LEU A 218 -14.19 -9.26 -16.08
CA LEU A 218 -13.47 -9.16 -17.35
C LEU A 218 -14.10 -8.11 -18.27
N ASP A 219 -15.44 -8.10 -18.33
CA ASP A 219 -16.21 -7.12 -19.10
C ASP A 219 -16.06 -5.68 -18.59
N ALA A 220 -15.70 -5.50 -17.32
CA ALA A 220 -15.42 -4.22 -16.69
C ALA A 220 -13.95 -3.81 -16.77
N ILE A 221 -13.02 -4.71 -17.08
CA ILE A 221 -11.60 -4.39 -17.25
C ILE A 221 -11.37 -3.70 -18.61
N SER A 222 -10.60 -2.61 -18.56
CA SER A 222 -10.16 -1.86 -19.72
C SER A 222 -8.91 -2.47 -20.36
N HIS A 223 -7.87 -2.65 -19.55
CA HIS A 223 -6.55 -3.12 -19.95
C HIS A 223 -5.74 -3.51 -18.71
N VAL A 224 -4.61 -4.19 -18.93
CA VAL A 224 -3.65 -4.53 -17.89
C VAL A 224 -2.29 -3.94 -18.23
N ASN A 225 -1.63 -3.36 -17.24
CA ASN A 225 -0.31 -2.77 -17.33
C ASN A 225 0.69 -3.51 -16.44
N ALA A 226 1.96 -3.33 -16.75
CA ALA A 226 3.05 -3.65 -15.83
C ALA A 226 3.13 -2.57 -14.75
N GLY A 227 3.37 -2.99 -13.50
CA GLY A 227 3.53 -2.09 -12.37
C GLY A 227 4.67 -2.49 -11.44
N ILE A 228 5.24 -1.48 -10.77
CA ILE A 228 6.07 -1.64 -9.58
C ILE A 228 5.33 -1.00 -8.41
N GLU A 229 4.97 -1.82 -7.42
CA GLU A 229 4.56 -1.31 -6.10
C GLU A 229 5.81 -1.08 -5.26
N LEU A 230 5.98 0.15 -4.77
CA LEU A 230 6.86 0.43 -3.65
C LEU A 230 6.07 0.25 -2.36
N VAL A 231 6.60 -0.58 -1.47
CA VAL A 231 6.04 -0.81 -0.13
C VAL A 231 7.00 -0.28 0.93
N ALA A 232 6.45 0.39 1.92
CA ALA A 232 7.21 1.01 3.00
C ALA A 232 6.35 1.11 4.25
N ASN A 233 6.90 0.78 5.42
CA ASN A 233 6.13 0.79 6.67
C ASN A 233 6.20 2.17 7.31
N ARG A 234 5.07 2.67 7.81
CA ARG A 234 5.06 3.86 8.67
C ARG A 234 5.13 3.48 10.15
N ILE A 235 5.13 2.17 10.44
CA ILE A 235 5.24 1.58 11.77
C ILE A 235 6.48 0.69 11.81
N GLU A 236 7.49 1.06 12.59
CA GLU A 236 8.77 0.34 12.69
C GLU A 236 8.57 -1.05 13.31
N SER A 237 8.00 -1.10 14.52
CA SER A 237 7.77 -2.35 15.24
C SER A 237 6.43 -2.98 14.85
N ILE A 238 6.26 -3.29 13.56
CA ILE A 238 4.99 -3.81 13.03
C ILE A 238 4.55 -5.07 13.77
N ASP A 239 5.47 -6.00 14.05
CA ASP A 239 5.19 -7.25 14.76
C ASP A 239 4.69 -7.01 16.20
N ARG A 240 5.24 -5.98 16.87
CA ARG A 240 4.78 -5.55 18.21
C ARG A 240 3.51 -4.68 18.16
N SER A 241 3.12 -4.22 16.97
CA SER A 241 1.95 -3.39 16.73
C SER A 241 0.73 -4.20 16.24
N GLY A 242 0.69 -5.51 16.44
CA GLY A 242 -0.38 -6.37 15.91
C GLY A 242 -0.08 -6.96 14.53
N GLY A 243 1.18 -6.85 14.07
CA GLY A 243 1.68 -7.50 12.86
C GLY A 243 0.91 -7.10 11.63
N ILE A 244 0.38 -8.10 10.92
CA ILE A 244 -0.37 -7.91 9.69
C ILE A 244 -1.60 -7.00 9.86
N HIS A 245 -2.25 -6.99 11.02
CA HIS A 245 -3.41 -6.14 11.24
C HIS A 245 -3.04 -4.65 11.23
N ALA A 246 -1.89 -4.30 11.83
CA ALA A 246 -1.36 -2.94 11.76
C ALA A 246 -0.88 -2.60 10.36
N LYS A 247 -0.39 -3.57 9.60
CA LYS A 247 -0.07 -3.37 8.18
C LYS A 247 -1.30 -3.04 7.36
N VAL A 248 -2.42 -3.71 7.59
CA VAL A 248 -3.69 -3.36 6.93
C VAL A 248 -4.17 -1.98 7.36
N ALA A 249 -4.09 -1.65 8.65
CA ALA A 249 -4.39 -0.30 9.14
C ALA A 249 -3.51 0.77 8.48
N ASP A 250 -2.24 0.44 8.28
CA ASP A 250 -1.25 1.23 7.56
C ASP A 250 -1.37 1.05 6.04
N CYS A 251 -2.59 1.08 5.52
CA CYS A 251 -2.89 1.01 4.08
C CYS A 251 -2.18 -0.11 3.31
N GLY A 252 -1.94 -1.26 3.94
CA GLY A 252 -1.21 -2.39 3.36
C GLY A 252 0.29 -2.14 3.15
N SER A 253 0.90 -1.20 3.88
CA SER A 253 2.25 -0.66 3.65
C SER A 253 2.43 -0.05 2.24
N HIS A 254 1.35 0.29 1.54
CA HIS A 254 1.45 0.90 0.21
C HIS A 254 2.16 2.26 0.28
N TYR A 255 3.18 2.47 -0.55
CA TYR A 255 3.90 3.75 -0.63
C TYR A 255 3.66 4.44 -1.97
N SER A 256 3.90 3.77 -3.08
CA SER A 256 3.65 4.28 -4.44
C SER A 256 3.44 3.14 -5.41
N LEU A 257 2.67 3.38 -6.48
CA LEU A 257 2.50 2.46 -7.60
C LEU A 257 2.96 3.18 -8.87
N ILE A 258 3.99 2.65 -9.52
CA ILE A 258 4.51 3.17 -10.79
C ILE A 258 4.02 2.21 -11.88
N VAL A 259 3.38 2.73 -12.92
CA VAL A 259 2.72 1.92 -13.96
C VAL A 259 3.20 2.35 -15.34
N ASN A 260 3.30 1.40 -16.26
CA ASN A 260 3.53 1.75 -17.65
C ASN A 260 2.23 2.14 -18.36
N GLU A 261 2.17 3.30 -19.00
CA GLU A 261 0.94 3.74 -19.70
C GLU A 261 0.74 3.09 -21.08
N LYS A 262 1.57 2.10 -21.42
CA LYS A 262 1.34 1.24 -22.58
C LYS A 262 0.08 0.42 -22.29
N LYS A 263 -1.09 0.94 -22.70
CA LYS A 263 -2.39 0.26 -22.63
C LYS A 263 -2.31 -1.04 -23.44
N SER A 264 -1.75 -2.08 -22.84
CA SER A 264 -1.70 -3.41 -23.41
C SER A 264 -3.07 -4.01 -23.18
N ILE A 265 -3.93 -3.86 -24.20
CA ILE A 265 -5.13 -4.68 -24.31
C ILE A 265 -4.61 -6.08 -24.64
N THR A 266 -4.26 -6.85 -23.63
CA THR A 266 -4.16 -8.29 -23.83
C THR A 266 -5.59 -8.78 -24.03
N SER A 267 -5.87 -9.39 -25.18
CA SER A 267 -7.12 -10.13 -25.37
C SER A 267 -7.16 -11.40 -24.52
N ASP A 268 -6.10 -11.69 -23.75
CA ASP A 268 -5.89 -12.93 -23.05
C ASP A 268 -5.48 -12.71 -21.59
N TYR A 269 -6.35 -12.05 -20.83
CA TYR A 269 -6.19 -11.84 -19.39
C TYR A 269 -6.01 -13.18 -18.64
N ASP A 270 -6.62 -14.24 -19.16
CA ASP A 270 -6.53 -15.60 -18.62
C ASP A 270 -5.17 -16.27 -18.83
N GLN A 271 -4.26 -15.71 -19.65
CA GLN A 271 -2.89 -16.24 -19.79
C GLN A 271 -1.84 -15.41 -19.05
N LEU A 272 -2.25 -14.40 -18.26
CA LEU A 272 -1.31 -13.60 -17.47
C LEU A 272 -0.50 -14.47 -16.50
N TYR A 273 -1.04 -15.59 -16.04
CA TYR A 273 -0.32 -16.57 -15.22
C TYR A 273 0.92 -17.15 -15.92
N LYS A 274 1.03 -17.05 -17.25
CA LYS A 274 2.19 -17.51 -18.04
C LYS A 274 3.31 -16.48 -18.16
N LYS A 275 3.02 -15.20 -17.94
CA LYS A 275 3.94 -14.10 -18.24
C LYS A 275 5.09 -14.08 -17.23
N THR A 276 6.31 -14.12 -17.75
CA THR A 276 7.53 -13.95 -16.95
C THR A 276 7.76 -12.48 -16.64
N VAL A 277 8.26 -12.22 -15.43
CA VAL A 277 8.60 -10.88 -14.96
C VAL A 277 10.01 -10.91 -14.40
N LYS A 278 10.82 -9.90 -14.73
CA LYS A 278 12.15 -9.71 -14.16
C LYS A 278 12.21 -8.37 -13.44
N LEU A 279 12.88 -8.34 -12.28
CA LEU A 279 13.26 -7.12 -11.61
C LEU A 279 14.77 -6.97 -11.72
N VAL A 280 15.19 -5.88 -12.34
CA VAL A 280 16.58 -5.48 -12.52
C VAL A 280 16.87 -4.31 -11.59
N LEU A 281 17.97 -4.39 -10.86
CA LEU A 281 18.49 -3.31 -10.01
C LEU A 281 19.94 -3.07 -10.43
N ASN A 282 20.27 -1.84 -10.83
CA ASN A 282 21.63 -1.44 -11.23
C ASN A 282 22.27 -2.44 -12.22
N ASP A 283 21.58 -2.67 -13.35
CA ASP A 283 21.91 -3.64 -14.41
C ASP A 283 21.88 -5.14 -14.04
N ASP A 284 21.71 -5.49 -12.77
CA ASP A 284 21.65 -6.88 -12.31
C ASP A 284 20.20 -7.39 -12.14
N VAL A 285 19.90 -8.58 -12.69
CA VAL A 285 18.62 -9.25 -12.46
C VAL A 285 18.58 -9.80 -11.02
N ILE A 286 17.97 -9.05 -10.10
CA ILE A 286 17.90 -9.42 -8.67
C ILE A 286 16.74 -10.36 -8.34
N LYS A 287 15.65 -10.33 -9.12
CA LYS A 287 14.50 -11.22 -8.97
C LYS A 287 13.93 -11.61 -10.33
N GLN A 288 13.36 -12.80 -10.38
CA GLN A 288 12.56 -13.27 -11.50
C GLN A 288 11.32 -14.00 -10.98
N GLY A 289 10.20 -13.78 -11.65
CA GLY A 289 8.92 -14.38 -11.31
C GLY A 289 8.07 -14.67 -12.54
N ARG A 290 6.86 -15.12 -12.29
CA ARG A 290 5.83 -15.41 -13.30
C ARG A 290 4.46 -15.06 -12.74
N GLY A 291 3.47 -14.76 -13.58
CA GLY A 291 2.15 -14.31 -13.12
C GLY A 291 1.47 -15.25 -12.11
N ASN A 292 1.59 -16.56 -12.24
CA ASN A 292 1.06 -17.53 -11.26
C ASN A 292 1.72 -17.46 -9.88
N ASN A 293 2.94 -16.89 -9.77
CA ASN A 293 3.59 -16.69 -8.48
C ASN A 293 2.77 -15.79 -7.56
N VAL A 294 1.89 -14.94 -8.10
CA VAL A 294 1.00 -14.12 -7.28
C VAL A 294 0.13 -14.97 -6.36
N ILE A 295 -0.29 -16.17 -6.79
CA ILE A 295 -1.11 -17.06 -5.96
C ILE A 295 -0.26 -18.14 -5.30
N ASN A 296 0.70 -18.76 -6.00
CA ASN A 296 1.39 -19.91 -5.42
C ASN A 296 2.70 -19.56 -4.70
N GLY A 297 3.30 -18.43 -5.05
CA GLY A 297 4.65 -18.07 -4.63
C GLY A 297 5.77 -18.87 -5.31
N GLU A 298 5.43 -19.85 -6.14
CA GLU A 298 6.36 -20.71 -6.87
C GLU A 298 5.91 -20.91 -8.32
N VAL A 299 6.87 -21.22 -9.18
CA VAL A 299 6.62 -21.53 -10.59
C VAL A 299 6.07 -22.95 -10.70
N ASN A 300 4.75 -23.10 -10.78
CA ASN A 300 4.10 -24.34 -11.17
C ASN A 300 3.52 -24.20 -12.59
N GLN A 301 4.04 -24.97 -13.56
CA GLN A 301 3.60 -24.85 -14.96
C GLN A 301 2.17 -25.32 -15.20
N ASP A 302 1.64 -26.17 -14.31
CA ASP A 302 0.29 -26.71 -14.38
C ASP A 302 -0.74 -25.84 -13.66
N ASP A 303 -0.30 -24.82 -12.92
CA ASP A 303 -1.22 -23.87 -12.31
C ASP A 303 -1.66 -22.81 -13.31
N VAL A 304 -2.97 -22.73 -13.46
CA VAL A 304 -3.67 -21.81 -14.35
C VAL A 304 -4.20 -20.58 -13.60
N GLN A 305 -4.14 -20.57 -12.27
CA GLN A 305 -4.51 -19.40 -11.48
C GLN A 305 -3.39 -18.34 -11.54
N GLY A 306 -3.80 -17.08 -11.49
CA GLY A 306 -2.84 -15.98 -11.54
C GLY A 306 -3.42 -14.60 -11.19
N PRO A 307 -2.92 -13.54 -11.85
CA PRO A 307 -3.25 -12.16 -11.47
C PRO A 307 -4.75 -11.86 -11.53
N LEU A 308 -5.46 -12.40 -12.53
CA LEU A 308 -6.90 -12.17 -12.70
C LEU A 308 -7.72 -12.75 -11.54
N ASP A 309 -7.40 -13.96 -11.06
CA ASP A 309 -8.14 -14.58 -9.96
C ASP A 309 -8.00 -13.77 -8.66
N THR A 310 -6.84 -13.14 -8.47
CA THR A 310 -6.62 -12.23 -7.33
C THR A 310 -7.45 -10.95 -7.46
N VAL A 311 -7.60 -10.41 -8.67
CA VAL A 311 -8.48 -9.27 -8.94
C VAL A 311 -9.94 -9.64 -8.75
N VAL A 312 -10.38 -10.83 -9.18
CA VAL A 312 -11.73 -11.33 -8.96
C VAL A 312 -12.04 -11.43 -7.47
N TRP A 313 -11.11 -11.96 -6.68
CA TRP A 313 -11.23 -11.96 -5.22
C TRP A 313 -11.35 -10.53 -4.67
N ALA A 314 -10.47 -9.62 -5.09
CA ALA A 314 -10.43 -8.25 -4.58
C ALA A 314 -11.72 -7.47 -4.88
N VAL A 315 -12.23 -7.58 -6.11
CA VAL A 315 -13.52 -6.98 -6.50
C VAL A 315 -14.61 -7.44 -5.56
N ASN A 316 -14.76 -8.75 -5.37
CA ASN A 316 -15.84 -9.30 -4.55
C ASN A 316 -15.67 -8.97 -3.06
N GLN A 317 -14.44 -8.89 -2.54
CA GLN A 317 -14.22 -8.39 -1.18
C GLN A 317 -14.66 -6.93 -1.04
N LEU A 318 -14.27 -6.07 -1.98
CA LEU A 318 -14.66 -4.66 -1.96
C LEU A 318 -16.18 -4.51 -2.07
N THR A 319 -16.79 -5.11 -3.09
CA THR A 319 -18.21 -4.90 -3.41
C THR A 319 -19.15 -5.64 -2.46
N ASN A 320 -18.84 -6.88 -2.05
CA ASN A 320 -19.76 -7.69 -1.26
C ASN A 320 -19.48 -7.63 0.25
N LYS A 321 -18.21 -7.76 0.67
CA LYS A 321 -17.85 -7.75 2.10
C LYS A 321 -17.83 -6.33 2.67
N TYR A 322 -17.24 -5.39 1.95
CA TYR A 322 -17.02 -4.03 2.45
C TYR A 322 -17.97 -2.97 1.89
N SER A 323 -18.86 -3.34 0.95
CA SER A 323 -19.82 -2.41 0.32
C SER A 323 -19.15 -1.20 -0.34
N ILE A 324 -17.99 -1.42 -0.96
CA ILE A 324 -17.19 -0.41 -1.66
C ILE A 324 -17.37 -0.60 -3.17
N ASN A 325 -17.73 0.47 -3.85
CA ASN A 325 -17.83 0.51 -5.31
C ASN A 325 -16.44 0.65 -5.95
N ILE A 326 -16.28 0.12 -7.15
CA ILE A 326 -15.10 0.34 -8.00
C ILE A 326 -15.49 1.23 -9.19
N TYR A 327 -14.81 2.36 -9.26
CA TYR A 327 -14.74 3.40 -10.30
C TYR A 327 -14.24 2.95 -11.67
N ALA A 328 -14.92 3.24 -12.78
CA ALA A 328 -14.21 3.37 -14.06
C ALA A 328 -13.01 4.33 -13.91
N GLY A 329 -11.85 3.93 -14.42
CA GLY A 329 -10.57 4.63 -14.27
C GLY A 329 -9.79 4.31 -12.99
N GLN A 330 -10.39 3.59 -12.03
CA GLN A 330 -9.66 3.01 -10.90
C GLN A 330 -8.91 1.75 -11.30
N VAL A 331 -7.95 1.38 -10.45
CA VAL A 331 -7.08 0.23 -10.67
C VAL A 331 -7.16 -0.79 -9.54
N ILE A 332 -6.86 -2.06 -9.84
CA ILE A 332 -6.49 -3.06 -8.85
C ILE A 332 -5.13 -3.64 -9.22
N SER A 333 -4.18 -3.57 -8.28
CA SER A 333 -2.87 -4.22 -8.41
C SER A 333 -2.93 -5.63 -7.83
N SER A 334 -2.50 -6.62 -8.62
CA SER A 334 -2.79 -8.03 -8.36
C SER A 334 -2.04 -8.65 -7.18
N GLY A 335 -1.02 -7.98 -6.65
CA GLY A 335 -0.06 -8.60 -5.74
C GLY A 335 1.22 -9.03 -6.46
N THR A 336 2.28 -9.21 -5.67
CA THR A 336 3.65 -9.45 -6.13
C THR A 336 3.84 -10.78 -6.87
N CYS A 337 4.55 -10.70 -8.00
CA CYS A 337 4.99 -11.87 -8.78
C CYS A 337 6.44 -12.29 -8.48
N THR A 338 7.23 -11.40 -7.87
CA THR A 338 8.67 -11.55 -7.62
C THR A 338 9.03 -11.70 -6.14
N GLY A 339 8.08 -11.42 -5.25
CA GLY A 339 8.38 -11.06 -3.86
C GLY A 339 9.01 -9.68 -3.76
N LYS A 340 9.37 -9.30 -2.53
CA LYS A 340 10.02 -8.01 -2.23
C LYS A 340 11.49 -8.03 -2.63
N SER A 341 11.97 -6.91 -3.16
CA SER A 341 13.40 -6.61 -3.24
C SER A 341 13.99 -6.36 -1.85
N ASP A 342 15.31 -6.23 -1.79
CA ASP A 342 15.97 -5.56 -0.68
C ASP A 342 15.58 -4.07 -0.64
N VAL A 343 15.95 -3.38 0.43
CA VAL A 343 15.69 -1.94 0.58
C VAL A 343 16.43 -1.19 -0.52
N LEU A 344 15.74 -0.24 -1.15
CA LEU A 344 16.28 0.60 -2.22
C LEU A 344 17.03 1.79 -1.62
N GLU A 345 18.18 2.11 -2.20
CA GLU A 345 19.11 3.14 -1.76
C GLU A 345 19.22 4.28 -2.78
N LYS A 346 19.88 5.38 -2.37
CA LYS A 346 20.15 6.52 -3.26
C LYS A 346 21.03 6.05 -4.41
N ASP A 347 20.76 6.61 -5.58
CA ASP A 347 21.36 6.29 -6.88
C ASP A 347 20.97 4.91 -7.45
N ASP A 348 20.00 4.21 -6.85
CA ASP A 348 19.47 2.96 -7.41
C ASP A 348 18.60 3.21 -8.65
N GLU A 349 18.85 2.41 -9.68
CA GLU A 349 18.04 2.31 -10.90
C GLU A 349 17.33 0.96 -10.95
N LEU A 350 16.01 0.98 -11.09
CA LEU A 350 15.18 -0.21 -11.05
C LEU A 350 14.34 -0.34 -12.33
N ILE A 351 14.35 -1.53 -12.92
CA ILE A 351 13.56 -1.86 -14.11
C ILE A 351 12.78 -3.15 -13.87
N ALA A 352 11.46 -3.09 -13.94
CA ALA A 352 10.62 -4.27 -14.05
C ALA A 352 10.28 -4.55 -15.52
N ASP A 353 10.70 -5.71 -16.03
CA ASP A 353 10.49 -6.14 -17.40
C ASP A 353 9.44 -7.25 -17.47
N PHE A 354 8.29 -6.95 -18.07
CA PHE A 354 7.17 -7.87 -18.29
C PHE A 354 7.10 -8.35 -19.75
N GLY A 355 8.19 -8.23 -20.51
CA GLY A 355 8.28 -8.64 -21.91
C GLY A 355 7.38 -7.80 -22.81
N ASP A 356 6.41 -8.43 -23.47
CA ASP A 356 5.50 -7.78 -24.41
C ASP A 356 4.57 -6.74 -23.75
N LEU A 357 4.26 -6.93 -22.46
CA LEU A 357 3.50 -5.97 -21.66
C LEU A 357 4.27 -4.67 -21.40
N GLY A 358 5.59 -4.67 -21.62
CA GLY A 358 6.47 -3.52 -21.50
C GLY A 358 7.25 -3.48 -20.19
N LYS A 359 7.93 -2.34 -19.97
CA LYS A 359 8.80 -2.10 -18.81
C LYS A 359 8.27 -0.98 -17.93
N VAL A 360 8.64 -1.03 -16.66
CA VAL A 360 8.47 0.04 -15.68
C VAL A 360 9.85 0.40 -15.15
N GLU A 361 10.18 1.68 -15.16
CA GLU A 361 11.51 2.23 -14.88
C GLU A 361 11.38 3.29 -13.78
N LEU A 362 12.25 3.20 -12.78
CA LEU A 362 12.33 4.18 -11.71
C LEU A 362 13.76 4.35 -11.22
N GLU A 363 14.05 5.55 -10.75
CA GLU A 363 15.38 5.98 -10.31
C GLU A 363 15.23 6.74 -9.01
N PHE A 364 16.18 6.53 -8.13
CA PHE A 364 16.28 7.16 -6.82
C PHE A 364 17.44 8.15 -6.83
N GLU A 365 17.17 9.45 -6.94
CA GLU A 365 18.18 10.52 -7.07
C GLU A 365 18.48 11.25 -5.76
#